data_AF-A0A8H5HY90-F1
#
_entry.id   AF-A0A8H5HY90-F1
#
_cell.length_a   1.000
_cell.length_b   1.000
_cell.length_c   1.000
_cell.angle_alpha   90.00
_cell.angle_beta   90.00
_cell.angle_gamma   90.00
#
_symmetry.space_group_name_H-M   'P 1'
#
loop_
_entity.id
_entity.type
_entity.pdbx_description
1 polymer ?
#
loop_
_entity_poly.entity_id
_entity_poly.type
_entity_poly.pdbx_seq_one_letter_code
_entity_poly.pdbx_strand_id
1 'polypeptide(L)'
;MFSSSTPQNELHGLRFYRFHPRRNCWKHVVVERESGQHLLHHEIGIITWNVDFYAGKVVERMNGVLDYLQHKILKGRPFAPCVIMLQEVHSKALPVIRTNAWVQKHFYITPIDNMKWASPHIHGNITLVERSLSIKGTGILHYAPTNMARTALFTDIRLAPLEPERYQGKREIVVRIVNTHLESLKDGNGAEYRAEQLALCVELLDEDPAVYTGVIGGDFNAIDEDSTDQIHQHGLRDPGEPSELTRNEQETHTWGFHEKKPSEFPTGRLDKIVYRPRGEVSLQTPVIIGQDAKADEGDWLHLSIVTGHYRLRKLTPFWVRLPQHFFFHPPTTTVLFVNMKAVIIASAVALLSGAYAQDFSINTPPLLSNGRVELPLTFCVYNAGNPSATAEDLGQQNTTSFTWQVNIAAGQSVGFNIVDNTGATKQSAAVAIQNGSSSSCIGQSASGSAGTAAPTSASSGGSTAAASGSTAASTTGAGSSSTSKSGSSSTSSAAASTTSASNNNSAISQAAQVGVAGVVGAAIIALLA
;
A
#
# COMPACT_ATOMS: atom_id res chain seq x y z
N MET A 1 -5.07 -23.28 36.27
CA MET A 1 -5.00 -21.95 35.61
C MET A 1 -4.61 -22.19 34.16
N PHE A 2 -5.56 -22.04 33.23
CA PHE A 2 -5.17 -21.80 31.84
C PHE A 2 -4.79 -20.33 31.74
N SER A 3 -3.58 -20.04 31.24
CA SER A 3 -3.20 -18.67 30.93
C SER A 3 -4.05 -18.23 29.74
N SER A 4 -5.04 -17.36 29.98
CA SER A 4 -5.76 -16.67 28.92
C SER A 4 -4.83 -15.61 28.34
N SER A 5 -3.91 -16.04 27.46
CA SER A 5 -3.15 -15.13 26.62
C SER A 5 -4.14 -14.35 25.76
N THR A 6 -4.25 -13.05 25.99
CA THR A 6 -4.96 -12.13 25.10
C THR A 6 -4.46 -12.35 23.67
N PRO A 7 -5.33 -12.46 22.66
CA PRO A 7 -4.90 -12.55 21.26
C PRO A 7 -3.92 -11.42 20.92
N GLN A 8 -2.84 -11.74 20.21
CA GLN A 8 -1.81 -10.78 19.80
C GLN A 8 -1.75 -10.70 18.27
N ASN A 9 -1.44 -9.51 17.75
CA ASN A 9 -1.18 -9.33 16.33
C ASN A 9 0.12 -10.06 15.97
N GLU A 10 0.10 -10.90 14.93
CA GLU A 10 1.28 -11.68 14.52
C GLU A 10 1.68 -11.38 13.08
N LEU A 11 2.88 -10.84 12.87
CA LEU A 11 3.44 -10.63 11.54
C LEU A 11 4.26 -11.84 11.07
N HIS A 12 3.77 -12.53 10.05
CA HIS A 12 4.40 -13.71 9.47
C HIS A 12 5.08 -13.38 8.13
N GLY A 13 6.41 -13.52 8.06
CA GLY A 13 7.16 -13.33 6.81
C GLY A 13 6.71 -14.30 5.71
N LEU A 14 6.37 -13.78 4.53
CA LEU A 14 5.94 -14.57 3.37
C LEU A 14 7.07 -14.77 2.37
N ARG A 15 6.74 -15.41 1.23
CA ARG A 15 7.68 -15.80 0.18
C ARG A 15 7.00 -15.70 -1.17
N PHE A 16 7.65 -15.07 -2.14
CA PHE A 16 7.20 -15.07 -3.53
C PHE A 16 7.56 -16.39 -4.22
N TYR A 17 6.63 -16.90 -5.03
CA TYR A 17 6.84 -18.10 -5.83
C TYR A 17 6.63 -17.81 -7.31
N ARG A 18 7.51 -18.33 -8.16
CA ARG A 18 7.33 -18.36 -9.62
C ARG A 18 7.25 -19.79 -10.14
N PHE A 19 6.47 -20.00 -11.18
CA PHE A 19 6.45 -21.27 -11.88
C PHE A 19 7.67 -21.40 -12.79
N HIS A 20 8.29 -22.57 -12.81
CA HIS A 20 9.48 -22.87 -13.60
C HIS A 20 9.14 -23.89 -14.71
N PRO A 21 8.81 -23.45 -15.94
CA PRO A 21 8.21 -24.31 -16.97
C PRO A 21 9.01 -25.59 -17.25
N ARG A 22 10.34 -25.50 -17.44
CA ARG A 22 11.20 -26.67 -17.71
C ARG A 22 11.28 -27.71 -16.57
N ARG A 23 10.81 -27.38 -15.37
CA ARG A 23 10.79 -28.27 -14.20
C ARG A 23 9.35 -28.60 -13.75
N ASN A 24 8.35 -28.08 -14.46
CA ASN A 24 6.92 -28.23 -14.18
C ASN A 24 6.53 -28.02 -12.70
N CYS A 25 7.13 -27.01 -12.05
CA CYS A 25 6.93 -26.79 -10.60
C CYS A 25 7.03 -25.32 -10.21
N TRP A 26 6.35 -24.94 -9.14
CA TRP A 26 6.58 -23.68 -8.44
C TRP A 26 7.92 -23.71 -7.68
N LYS A 27 8.62 -22.58 -7.67
CA LYS A 27 9.88 -22.36 -6.97
C LYS A 27 9.85 -21.05 -6.19
N HIS A 28 10.34 -21.10 -4.97
CA HIS A 28 10.63 -19.91 -4.17
C HIS A 28 11.60 -18.99 -4.93
N VAL A 29 11.31 -17.69 -4.90
CA VAL A 29 12.15 -16.64 -5.48
C VAL A 29 13.11 -16.11 -4.43
N VAL A 30 14.40 -16.08 -4.74
CA VAL A 30 15.42 -15.41 -3.91
C VAL A 30 15.36 -13.92 -4.25
N VAL A 31 14.74 -13.12 -3.40
CA VAL A 31 14.31 -11.74 -3.72
C VAL A 31 15.50 -10.81 -3.98
N GLU A 32 16.61 -10.99 -3.28
CA GLU A 32 17.86 -10.25 -3.47
C GLU A 32 18.44 -10.47 -4.88
N ARG A 33 18.21 -11.65 -5.45
CA ARG A 33 18.64 -11.97 -6.82
C ARG A 33 17.64 -11.51 -7.86
N GLU A 34 16.35 -11.56 -7.57
CA GLU A 34 15.29 -11.25 -8.53
C GLU A 34 15.05 -9.74 -8.69
N SER A 35 15.08 -8.99 -7.58
CA SER A 35 14.87 -7.54 -7.55
C SER A 35 15.80 -6.78 -8.51
N GLY A 36 17.08 -7.18 -8.60
CA GLY A 36 18.05 -6.57 -9.51
C GLY A 36 17.93 -6.95 -10.99
N GLN A 37 17.06 -7.89 -11.38
CA GLN A 37 16.95 -8.36 -12.78
C GLN A 37 15.99 -7.54 -13.64
N HIS A 38 15.03 -6.83 -13.02
CA HIS A 38 13.96 -6.14 -13.73
C HIS A 38 14.22 -4.63 -13.79
N LEU A 39 13.89 -4.02 -14.93
CA LEU A 39 13.84 -2.56 -15.02
C LEU A 39 12.75 -2.03 -14.09
N LEU A 40 13.03 -0.91 -13.43
CA LEU A 40 12.07 -0.28 -12.52
C LEU A 40 11.02 0.50 -13.31
N HIS A 41 9.75 0.27 -13.00
CA HIS A 41 8.63 0.96 -13.62
C HIS A 41 8.30 2.27 -12.89
N HIS A 42 7.71 3.23 -13.61
CA HIS A 42 7.22 4.50 -13.05
C HIS A 42 5.71 4.47 -12.72
N GLU A 43 5.00 3.47 -13.23
CA GLU A 43 3.55 3.34 -13.18
C GLU A 43 3.17 1.85 -13.15
N ILE A 44 2.21 1.49 -12.31
CA ILE A 44 1.70 0.11 -12.17
C ILE A 44 0.17 0.12 -12.03
N GLY A 45 -0.50 -0.92 -12.53
CA GLY A 45 -1.90 -1.17 -12.24
C GLY A 45 -2.08 -1.84 -10.88
N ILE A 46 -3.08 -1.42 -10.11
CA ILE A 46 -3.52 -2.10 -8.89
C ILE A 46 -4.98 -2.53 -9.10
N ILE A 47 -5.22 -3.82 -8.93
CA ILE A 47 -6.53 -4.47 -9.08
C ILE A 47 -6.83 -5.15 -7.75
N THR A 48 -8.05 -5.00 -7.24
CA THR A 48 -8.52 -5.76 -6.06
C THR A 48 -9.81 -6.50 -6.35
N TRP A 49 -10.00 -7.69 -5.78
CA TRP A 49 -11.26 -8.44 -5.92
C TRP A 49 -11.55 -9.36 -4.72
N ASN A 50 -12.63 -9.10 -3.99
CA ASN A 50 -13.25 -10.09 -3.13
C ASN A 50 -13.94 -11.16 -4.00
N VAL A 51 -13.40 -12.38 -3.99
CA VAL A 51 -13.89 -13.48 -4.83
C VAL A 51 -14.91 -14.38 -4.14
N ASP A 52 -15.47 -13.99 -2.99
CA ASP A 52 -16.55 -14.66 -2.25
C ASP A 52 -16.27 -16.16 -2.02
N PHE A 53 -15.69 -16.49 -0.86
CA PHE A 53 -15.35 -17.88 -0.53
C PHE A 53 -16.58 -18.75 -0.24
N TYR A 54 -17.70 -18.11 0.06
CA TYR A 54 -18.91 -18.74 0.58
C TYR A 54 -19.81 -19.26 -0.56
N ALA A 55 -19.84 -18.56 -1.70
CA ALA A 55 -20.55 -19.00 -2.88
C ALA A 55 -20.06 -20.36 -3.41
N GLY A 56 -21.01 -21.18 -3.86
CA GLY A 56 -20.75 -22.47 -4.49
C GLY A 56 -19.99 -22.35 -5.82
N LYS A 57 -19.64 -23.50 -6.40
CA LYS A 57 -18.87 -23.60 -7.67
C LYS A 57 -17.53 -22.85 -7.65
N VAL A 58 -16.79 -23.01 -6.54
CA VAL A 58 -15.51 -22.34 -6.24
C VAL A 58 -14.48 -22.47 -7.37
N VAL A 59 -14.41 -23.63 -8.03
CA VAL A 59 -13.42 -23.91 -9.07
C VAL A 59 -13.79 -23.20 -10.38
N GLU A 60 -15.06 -23.30 -10.76
CA GLU A 60 -15.66 -22.70 -11.95
C GLU A 60 -15.63 -21.17 -11.85
N ARG A 61 -16.00 -20.62 -10.68
CA ARG A 61 -15.92 -19.19 -10.40
C ARG A 61 -14.49 -18.66 -10.43
N MET A 62 -13.52 -19.38 -9.87
CA MET A 62 -12.10 -18.97 -9.93
C MET A 62 -11.55 -18.99 -11.37
N ASN A 63 -11.93 -19.98 -12.19
CA ASN A 63 -11.59 -19.93 -13.63
C ASN A 63 -12.20 -18.69 -14.30
N GLY A 64 -13.49 -18.43 -14.07
CA GLY A 64 -14.16 -17.23 -14.60
C GLY A 64 -13.51 -15.91 -14.16
N VAL A 65 -13.07 -15.80 -12.91
CA VAL A 65 -12.31 -14.64 -12.40
C VAL A 65 -10.99 -14.47 -13.16
N LEU A 66 -10.20 -15.53 -13.28
CA LEU A 66 -8.91 -15.47 -13.97
C LEU A 66 -9.05 -15.18 -15.47
N ASP A 67 -10.05 -15.77 -16.13
CA ASP A 67 -10.33 -15.53 -17.54
C ASP A 67 -10.87 -14.12 -17.78
N TYR A 68 -11.70 -13.58 -16.87
CA TYR A 68 -12.14 -12.18 -16.92
C TYR A 68 -10.94 -11.22 -16.77
N LEU A 69 -10.08 -11.44 -15.77
CA LEU A 69 -8.86 -10.65 -15.57
C LEU A 69 -7.94 -10.71 -16.80
N GLN A 70 -7.73 -11.89 -17.38
CA GLN A 70 -6.89 -12.08 -18.57
C GLN A 70 -7.48 -11.48 -19.84
N HIS A 71 -8.77 -11.69 -20.11
CA HIS A 71 -9.38 -11.45 -21.42
C HIS A 71 -10.25 -10.20 -21.50
N LYS A 72 -10.76 -9.68 -20.37
CA LYS A 72 -11.53 -8.43 -20.32
C LYS A 72 -10.67 -7.25 -19.88
N ILE A 73 -9.80 -7.45 -18.89
CA ILE A 73 -9.08 -6.37 -18.20
C ILE A 73 -7.65 -6.21 -18.72
N LEU A 74 -6.80 -7.22 -18.52
CA LEU A 74 -5.38 -7.22 -18.89
C LEU A 74 -5.16 -7.66 -20.35
N LYS A 75 -5.93 -7.02 -21.25
CA LYS A 75 -5.86 -7.22 -22.70
C LYS A 75 -4.52 -6.74 -23.27
N GLY A 76 -4.09 -7.38 -24.35
CA GLY A 76 -2.91 -6.99 -25.12
C GLY A 76 -1.62 -7.70 -24.68
N ARG A 77 -0.55 -7.52 -25.47
CA ARG A 77 0.80 -8.02 -25.14
C ARG A 77 1.87 -7.02 -25.58
N PRO A 78 2.76 -6.58 -24.68
CA PRO A 78 2.66 -6.71 -23.21
C PRO A 78 1.40 -5.99 -22.69
N PHE A 79 0.79 -6.52 -21.62
CA PHE A 79 -0.19 -5.78 -20.83
C PHE A 79 0.53 -4.97 -19.74
N ALA A 80 -0.14 -4.01 -19.11
CA ALA A 80 0.48 -3.14 -18.11
C ALA A 80 0.97 -3.94 -16.88
N PRO A 81 2.20 -3.65 -16.36
CA PRO A 81 2.67 -4.24 -15.10
C PRO A 81 1.69 -3.95 -13.96
N CYS A 82 1.34 -4.96 -13.18
CA CYS A 82 0.26 -4.84 -12.20
C CYS A 82 0.40 -5.75 -10.98
N VAL A 83 -0.32 -5.40 -9.93
CA VAL A 83 -0.55 -6.20 -8.73
C VAL A 83 -2.05 -6.48 -8.62
N ILE A 84 -2.41 -7.75 -8.46
CA ILE A 84 -3.78 -8.22 -8.30
C ILE A 84 -3.93 -8.75 -6.87
N MET A 85 -4.80 -8.13 -6.10
CA MET A 85 -5.11 -8.44 -4.72
C MET A 85 -6.43 -9.21 -4.68
N LEU A 86 -6.42 -10.45 -4.23
CA LEU A 86 -7.64 -11.25 -4.07
C LEU A 86 -7.94 -11.43 -2.58
N GLN A 87 -9.17 -11.11 -2.19
CA GLN A 87 -9.74 -11.40 -0.87
C GLN A 87 -10.68 -12.61 -0.98
N GLU A 88 -10.94 -13.29 0.15
CA GLU A 88 -11.86 -14.44 0.21
C GLU A 88 -11.55 -15.57 -0.78
N VAL A 89 -10.27 -15.88 -1.01
CA VAL A 89 -9.91 -17.05 -1.81
C VAL A 89 -10.15 -18.30 -0.97
N HIS A 90 -11.18 -19.09 -1.30
CA HIS A 90 -11.37 -20.40 -0.67
C HIS A 90 -10.16 -21.31 -0.97
N SER A 91 -9.66 -22.04 0.03
CA SER A 91 -8.59 -23.06 -0.08
C SER A 91 -8.70 -24.00 -1.29
N LYS A 92 -9.91 -24.35 -1.76
CA LYS A 92 -10.16 -25.19 -2.94
C LYS A 92 -9.83 -24.51 -4.28
N ALA A 93 -9.68 -23.18 -4.32
CA ALA A 93 -9.30 -22.42 -5.51
C ALA A 93 -7.77 -22.36 -5.72
N LEU A 94 -6.96 -22.65 -4.69
CA LEU A 94 -5.49 -22.64 -4.77
C LEU A 94 -4.90 -23.57 -5.86
N PRO A 95 -5.42 -24.80 -6.11
CA PRO A 95 -5.00 -25.59 -7.26
C PRO A 95 -5.24 -24.86 -8.58
N VAL A 96 -6.43 -24.28 -8.78
CA VAL A 96 -6.84 -23.57 -10.02
C VAL A 96 -5.87 -22.44 -10.35
N ILE A 97 -5.61 -21.55 -9.39
CA ILE A 97 -4.67 -20.43 -9.55
C ILE A 97 -3.26 -20.94 -9.88
N ARG A 98 -2.81 -22.03 -9.24
CA ARG A 98 -1.48 -22.60 -9.45
C ARG A 98 -1.32 -23.39 -10.76
N THR A 99 -2.41 -23.87 -11.36
CA THR A 99 -2.41 -24.59 -12.63
C THR A 99 -2.80 -23.73 -13.83
N ASN A 100 -3.41 -22.56 -13.63
CA ASN A 100 -3.76 -21.64 -14.70
C ASN A 100 -2.51 -21.18 -15.47
N ALA A 101 -2.51 -21.38 -16.80
CA ALA A 101 -1.34 -21.18 -17.64
C ALA A 101 -0.92 -19.70 -17.76
N TRP A 102 -1.85 -18.75 -17.64
CA TRP A 102 -1.55 -17.32 -17.64
C TRP A 102 -0.92 -16.88 -16.34
N VAL A 103 -1.46 -17.32 -15.19
CA VAL A 103 -0.85 -17.09 -13.87
C VAL A 103 0.57 -17.69 -13.82
N GLN A 104 0.73 -18.96 -14.22
CA GLN A 104 2.02 -19.63 -14.30
C GLN A 104 3.03 -18.93 -15.22
N LYS A 105 2.58 -18.23 -16.26
CA LYS A 105 3.45 -17.53 -17.20
C LYS A 105 3.84 -16.14 -16.71
N HIS A 106 2.88 -15.39 -16.17
CA HIS A 106 3.00 -13.94 -16.00
C HIS A 106 3.19 -13.46 -14.55
N PHE A 107 2.90 -14.28 -13.53
CA PHE A 107 2.84 -13.78 -12.15
C PHE A 107 3.78 -14.51 -11.17
N TYR A 108 4.22 -13.78 -10.14
CA TYR A 108 4.56 -14.32 -8.84
C TYR A 108 3.28 -14.51 -8.02
N ILE A 109 3.27 -15.50 -7.13
CA ILE A 109 2.17 -15.72 -6.17
C ILE A 109 2.73 -15.59 -4.75
N THR A 110 1.99 -14.93 -3.85
CA THR A 110 2.19 -14.96 -2.39
C THR A 110 0.85 -14.88 -1.63
N PRO A 111 0.59 -15.73 -0.63
CA PRO A 111 1.25 -17.02 -0.39
C PRO A 111 0.91 -18.03 -1.51
N ILE A 112 1.74 -19.07 -1.68
CA ILE A 112 1.49 -20.16 -2.66
C ILE A 112 0.54 -21.25 -2.15
N ASP A 113 0.23 -21.21 -0.86
CA ASP A 113 -0.64 -22.14 -0.17
C ASP A 113 -1.32 -21.45 1.02
N ASN A 114 -2.22 -22.16 1.66
CA ASN A 114 -3.04 -21.75 2.78
C ASN A 114 -2.36 -21.90 4.16
N MET A 115 -1.12 -22.39 4.24
CA MET A 115 -0.50 -22.77 5.52
C MET A 115 -0.21 -21.58 6.46
N LYS A 116 -0.34 -20.35 5.97
CA LYS A 116 -0.16 -19.10 6.72
C LYS A 116 -1.40 -18.21 6.72
N TRP A 117 -2.56 -18.71 6.31
CA TRP A 117 -3.83 -18.03 6.56
C TRP A 117 -4.25 -18.29 8.01
N ALA A 118 -4.95 -17.32 8.62
CA ALA A 118 -5.51 -17.50 9.97
C ALA A 118 -6.59 -18.60 10.02
N SER A 119 -7.31 -18.83 8.90
CA SER A 119 -8.24 -19.97 8.73
C SER A 119 -7.84 -20.85 7.54
N PRO A 120 -6.80 -21.71 7.68
CA PRO A 120 -6.17 -22.40 6.54
C PRO A 120 -7.16 -23.28 5.76
N HIS A 121 -8.15 -23.88 6.41
CA HIS A 121 -9.09 -24.79 5.74
C HIS A 121 -10.19 -24.06 4.98
N ILE A 122 -10.50 -22.81 5.33
CA ILE A 122 -11.61 -22.04 4.77
C ILE A 122 -11.12 -21.12 3.65
N HIS A 123 -10.63 -19.93 4.01
CA HIS A 123 -10.30 -18.85 3.07
C HIS A 123 -9.11 -18.01 3.54
N GLY A 124 -8.61 -17.16 2.65
CA GLY A 124 -7.67 -16.10 2.97
C GLY A 124 -7.31 -15.26 1.76
N ASN A 125 -6.34 -14.36 1.93
CA ASN A 125 -5.93 -13.43 0.89
C ASN A 125 -4.76 -13.99 0.05
N ILE A 126 -4.71 -13.63 -1.22
CA ILE A 126 -3.61 -13.91 -2.15
C ILE A 126 -3.29 -12.67 -2.96
N THR A 127 -2.01 -12.37 -3.16
CA THR A 127 -1.57 -11.35 -4.09
C THR A 127 -0.77 -11.96 -5.24
N LEU A 128 -1.17 -11.63 -6.47
CA LEU A 128 -0.44 -11.93 -7.70
C LEU A 128 0.33 -10.68 -8.13
N VAL A 129 1.63 -10.82 -8.39
CA VAL A 129 2.49 -9.71 -8.83
C VAL A 129 3.03 -10.01 -10.21
N GLU A 130 2.79 -9.14 -11.19
CA GLU A 130 3.27 -9.32 -12.57
C GLU A 130 4.81 -9.40 -12.60
N ARG A 131 5.37 -10.32 -13.41
CA ARG A 131 6.77 -10.74 -13.31
C ARG A 131 7.81 -9.69 -13.65
N SER A 132 7.46 -8.66 -14.43
CA SER A 132 8.36 -7.54 -14.72
C SER A 132 8.46 -6.53 -13.56
N LEU A 133 7.66 -6.67 -12.50
CA LEU A 133 7.79 -5.84 -11.31
C LEU A 133 8.96 -6.31 -10.42
N SER A 134 9.78 -5.36 -9.98
CA SER A 134 10.85 -5.62 -9.02
C SER A 134 10.29 -5.73 -7.60
N ILE A 135 10.02 -6.96 -7.16
CA ILE A 135 9.65 -7.30 -5.78
C ILE A 135 10.80 -7.07 -4.77
N LYS A 136 10.47 -6.73 -3.52
CA LYS A 136 11.45 -6.54 -2.42
C LYS A 136 11.11 -7.29 -1.12
N GLY A 137 9.84 -7.41 -0.76
CA GLY A 137 9.39 -7.95 0.53
C GLY A 137 7.93 -8.39 0.50
N THR A 138 7.54 -9.28 1.41
CA THR A 138 6.13 -9.68 1.59
C THR A 138 5.94 -10.34 2.96
N GLY A 139 4.79 -10.06 3.57
CA GLY A 139 4.38 -10.62 4.85
C GLY A 139 2.87 -10.71 4.95
N ILE A 140 2.38 -11.39 5.98
CA ILE A 140 0.96 -11.41 6.35
C ILE A 140 0.83 -11.13 7.84
N LEU A 141 0.12 -10.06 8.17
CA LEU A 141 -0.29 -9.72 9.52
C LEU A 141 -1.60 -10.42 9.83
N HIS A 142 -1.60 -11.22 10.89
CA HIS A 142 -2.80 -11.78 11.48
C HIS A 142 -3.30 -10.78 12.52
N TYR A 143 -4.56 -10.35 12.38
CA TYR A 143 -5.17 -9.44 13.34
C TYR A 143 -5.59 -10.21 14.60
N ALA A 144 -5.28 -9.67 15.77
CA ALA A 144 -5.94 -10.02 17.03
C ALA A 144 -7.41 -9.56 17.08
N PRO A 145 -7.76 -8.32 16.68
CA PRO A 145 -9.16 -7.87 16.67
C PRO A 145 -9.89 -8.42 15.45
N THR A 146 -10.29 -9.70 15.47
CA THR A 146 -11.13 -10.31 14.42
C THR A 146 -11.94 -11.49 14.95
N ASN A 147 -13.20 -11.59 14.53
CA ASN A 147 -14.05 -12.77 14.65
C ASN A 147 -14.05 -13.64 13.38
N MET A 148 -13.54 -13.10 12.27
CA MET A 148 -13.65 -13.68 10.92
C MET A 148 -12.30 -14.14 10.33
N ALA A 149 -11.25 -14.25 11.17
CA ALA A 149 -9.90 -14.64 10.78
C ALA A 149 -9.29 -13.74 9.67
N ARG A 150 -9.57 -12.43 9.76
CA ARG A 150 -9.10 -11.41 8.81
C ARG A 150 -7.58 -11.17 8.92
N THR A 151 -6.97 -10.70 7.83
CA THR A 151 -5.52 -10.50 7.71
C THR A 151 -5.15 -9.37 6.75
N ALA A 152 -4.03 -8.69 6.98
CA ALA A 152 -3.36 -7.83 5.99
C ALA A 152 -2.18 -8.56 5.34
N LEU A 153 -2.21 -8.78 4.03
CA LEU A 153 -1.10 -9.33 3.26
C LEU A 153 -0.39 -8.20 2.52
N PHE A 154 0.88 -7.93 2.83
CA PHE A 154 1.65 -6.90 2.13
C PHE A 154 2.63 -7.47 1.08
N THR A 155 2.88 -6.66 0.05
CA THR A 155 3.94 -6.87 -0.96
C THR A 155 4.64 -5.56 -1.27
N ASP A 156 5.97 -5.55 -1.19
CA ASP A 156 6.80 -4.38 -1.47
C ASP A 156 7.33 -4.40 -2.90
N ILE A 157 7.05 -3.35 -3.65
CA ILE A 157 7.43 -3.18 -5.06
C ILE A 157 8.40 -2.00 -5.18
N ARG A 158 9.53 -2.19 -5.88
CA ARG A 158 10.46 -1.12 -6.25
C ARG A 158 10.01 -0.46 -7.55
N LEU A 159 9.87 0.86 -7.51
CA LEU A 159 9.53 1.73 -8.64
C LEU A 159 10.62 2.78 -8.86
N ALA A 160 10.76 3.30 -10.08
CA ALA A 160 11.66 4.41 -10.37
C ALA A 160 10.92 5.75 -10.21
N PRO A 161 11.42 6.73 -9.43
CA PRO A 161 10.88 8.08 -9.39
C PRO A 161 10.94 8.75 -10.78
N LEU A 162 10.07 9.74 -11.04
CA LEU A 162 10.10 10.48 -12.32
C LEU A 162 11.09 11.64 -12.33
N GLU A 163 11.38 12.22 -11.17
CA GLU A 163 12.42 13.25 -11.00
C GLU A 163 13.38 12.81 -9.87
N PRO A 164 14.36 11.90 -10.15
CA PRO A 164 15.27 11.31 -9.15
C PRO A 164 16.02 12.33 -8.29
N GLU A 165 16.22 13.55 -8.81
CA GLU A 165 16.82 14.68 -8.12
C GLU A 165 16.04 15.05 -6.84
N ARG A 166 14.70 14.96 -6.85
CA ARG A 166 13.84 15.20 -5.68
C ARG A 166 14.01 14.15 -4.58
N TYR A 167 14.56 12.98 -4.91
CA TYR A 167 14.73 11.86 -4.00
C TYR A 167 16.20 11.74 -3.54
N GLN A 168 16.91 12.87 -3.45
CA GLN A 168 18.33 12.92 -3.07
C GLN A 168 19.22 12.09 -4.02
N GLY A 169 18.85 12.00 -5.29
CA GLY A 169 19.53 11.17 -6.29
C GLY A 169 19.20 9.67 -6.21
N LYS A 170 18.30 9.24 -5.31
CA LYS A 170 17.80 7.85 -5.31
C LYS A 170 17.11 7.55 -6.63
N ARG A 171 17.52 6.44 -7.25
CA ARG A 171 16.95 5.94 -8.52
C ARG A 171 15.78 5.00 -8.33
N GLU A 172 15.35 4.79 -7.10
CA GLU A 172 14.25 3.90 -6.73
C GLU A 172 13.54 4.39 -5.47
N ILE A 173 12.27 4.02 -5.38
CA ILE A 173 11.44 4.08 -4.18
C ILE A 173 10.80 2.70 -3.96
N VAL A 174 10.42 2.40 -2.73
CA VAL A 174 9.67 1.18 -2.39
C VAL A 174 8.24 1.58 -2.05
N VAL A 175 7.27 0.94 -2.70
CA VAL A 175 5.85 1.09 -2.44
C VAL A 175 5.34 -0.20 -1.82
N ARG A 176 4.82 -0.12 -0.59
CA ARG A 176 4.16 -1.24 0.09
C ARG A 176 2.70 -1.29 -0.35
N ILE A 177 2.25 -2.43 -0.85
CA ILE A 177 0.87 -2.66 -1.28
C ILE A 177 0.25 -3.68 -0.32
N VAL A 178 -0.78 -3.29 0.42
CA VAL A 178 -1.47 -4.10 1.42
C VAL A 178 -2.82 -4.55 0.87
N ASN A 179 -2.98 -5.88 0.74
CA ASN A 179 -4.20 -6.59 0.42
C ASN A 179 -4.90 -7.00 1.73
N THR A 180 -6.02 -6.36 2.06
CA THR A 180 -6.78 -6.64 3.28
C THR A 180 -8.23 -7.03 2.97
N HIS A 181 -8.84 -7.76 3.90
CA HIS A 181 -10.30 -7.82 4.03
C HIS A 181 -10.61 -7.44 5.47
N LEU A 182 -11.23 -6.29 5.69
CA LEU A 182 -11.56 -5.82 7.03
C LEU A 182 -12.81 -6.55 7.57
N GLU A 183 -13.02 -6.51 8.89
CA GLU A 183 -14.12 -7.18 9.59
C GLU A 183 -15.49 -6.88 8.94
N SER A 184 -16.35 -7.88 8.78
CA SER A 184 -17.66 -7.70 8.15
C SER A 184 -18.76 -7.49 9.18
N LEU A 185 -19.91 -6.96 8.73
CA LEU A 185 -21.12 -6.71 9.54
C LEU A 185 -20.93 -5.67 10.66
N LYS A 186 -22.02 -5.09 11.15
CA LYS A 186 -21.99 -4.17 12.31
C LYS A 186 -22.16 -4.87 13.65
N ASP A 187 -22.57 -6.14 13.65
CA ASP A 187 -22.91 -6.89 14.86
C ASP A 187 -21.69 -7.12 15.76
N GLY A 188 -21.90 -7.04 17.08
CA GLY A 188 -20.84 -7.13 18.07
C GLY A 188 -19.81 -6.01 17.91
N ASN A 189 -18.53 -6.37 17.89
CA ASN A 189 -17.42 -5.41 17.81
C ASN A 189 -17.01 -5.10 16.35
N GLY A 190 -17.88 -5.37 15.36
CA GLY A 190 -17.51 -5.34 13.94
C GLY A 190 -16.96 -3.99 13.44
N ALA A 191 -17.53 -2.88 13.90
CA ALA A 191 -17.07 -1.53 13.56
C ALA A 191 -15.72 -1.19 14.24
N GLU A 192 -15.58 -1.52 15.53
CA GLU A 192 -14.34 -1.34 16.30
C GLU A 192 -13.18 -2.12 15.66
N TYR A 193 -13.43 -3.39 15.31
CA TYR A 193 -12.45 -4.24 14.65
C TYR A 193 -12.08 -3.74 13.25
N ARG A 194 -13.01 -3.20 12.44
CA ARG A 194 -12.64 -2.54 11.18
C ARG A 194 -11.68 -1.36 11.39
N ALA A 195 -11.98 -0.50 12.36
CA ALA A 195 -11.16 0.67 12.66
C ALA A 195 -9.75 0.27 13.15
N GLU A 196 -9.66 -0.68 14.08
CA GLU A 196 -8.37 -1.21 14.56
C GLU A 196 -7.58 -1.91 13.45
N GLN A 197 -8.23 -2.71 12.60
CA GLN A 197 -7.56 -3.38 11.47
C GLN A 197 -7.07 -2.39 10.40
N LEU A 198 -7.80 -1.28 10.17
CA LEU A 198 -7.33 -0.21 9.30
C LEU A 198 -6.11 0.51 9.90
N ALA A 199 -6.12 0.79 11.21
CA ALA A 199 -4.97 1.36 11.91
C ALA A 199 -3.74 0.42 11.82
N LEU A 200 -3.92 -0.89 11.99
CA LEU A 200 -2.85 -1.88 11.79
C LEU A 200 -2.33 -1.93 10.33
N CYS A 201 -3.21 -1.74 9.33
CA CYS A 201 -2.77 -1.57 7.93
C CYS A 201 -1.92 -0.32 7.73
N VAL A 202 -2.22 0.75 8.47
CA VAL A 202 -1.50 2.03 8.44
C VAL A 202 -0.12 1.90 9.11
N GLU A 203 -0.05 1.23 10.28
CA GLU A 203 1.21 0.91 10.95
C GLU A 203 2.14 0.06 10.06
N LEU A 204 1.59 -0.91 9.32
CA LEU A 204 2.37 -1.69 8.33
C LEU A 204 3.00 -0.81 7.23
N LEU A 205 2.51 0.41 6.96
CA LEU A 205 3.14 1.33 6.01
C LEU A 205 4.30 2.13 6.62
N ASP A 206 4.37 2.25 7.96
CA ASP A 206 5.35 3.03 8.70
C ASP A 206 6.46 2.18 9.36
N GLU A 207 6.19 0.89 9.62
CA GLU A 207 7.09 -0.03 10.35
C GLU A 207 8.51 -0.14 9.73
N ASP A 208 8.62 -0.14 8.40
CA ASP A 208 9.90 -0.30 7.68
C ASP A 208 10.36 1.06 7.08
N PRO A 209 11.43 1.69 7.62
CA PRO A 209 11.99 2.94 7.07
C PRO A 209 12.48 2.85 5.61
N ALA A 210 12.61 1.63 5.06
CA ALA A 210 12.94 1.42 3.66
C ALA A 210 11.71 1.43 2.73
N VAL A 211 10.48 1.47 3.27
CA VAL A 211 9.24 1.77 2.55
C VAL A 211 9.13 3.29 2.38
N TYR A 212 8.95 3.76 1.15
CA TYR A 212 8.80 5.19 0.88
C TYR A 212 7.36 5.65 1.11
N THR A 213 6.38 4.86 0.62
CA THR A 213 4.95 5.08 0.87
C THR A 213 4.20 3.77 0.61
N GLY A 214 2.87 3.78 0.75
CA GLY A 214 2.07 2.62 0.45
C GLY A 214 0.65 2.87 -0.03
N VAL A 215 0.02 1.74 -0.34
CA VAL A 215 -1.36 1.58 -0.79
C VAL A 215 -2.00 0.51 0.08
N ILE A 216 -3.21 0.75 0.55
CA ILE A 216 -4.04 -0.26 1.22
C ILE A 216 -5.27 -0.42 0.34
N GLY A 217 -5.60 -1.67 -0.01
CA GLY A 217 -6.77 -1.94 -0.82
C GLY A 217 -7.32 -3.34 -0.62
N GLY A 218 -8.59 -3.49 -1.00
CA GLY A 218 -9.38 -4.67 -0.69
C GLY A 218 -10.80 -4.30 -0.30
N ASP A 219 -11.49 -5.30 0.23
CA ASP A 219 -12.80 -5.12 0.82
C ASP A 219 -12.63 -4.52 2.22
N PHE A 220 -13.02 -3.26 2.37
CA PHE A 220 -12.96 -2.54 3.63
C PHE A 220 -14.21 -2.79 4.49
N ASN A 221 -15.23 -3.49 3.97
CA ASN A 221 -16.56 -3.57 4.57
C ASN A 221 -17.02 -2.18 5.05
N ALA A 222 -16.86 -1.15 4.20
CA ALA A 222 -17.06 0.25 4.55
C ALA A 222 -18.56 0.61 4.69
N ILE A 223 -19.20 0.03 5.70
CA ILE A 223 -20.62 0.16 6.04
C ILE A 223 -20.85 1.14 7.21
N ASP A 224 -19.78 1.53 7.91
CA ASP A 224 -19.84 2.48 9.02
C ASP A 224 -19.92 3.92 8.53
N GLU A 225 -20.60 4.75 9.30
CA GLU A 225 -20.90 6.15 8.97
C GLU A 225 -19.62 6.99 8.88
N ASP A 226 -18.63 6.69 9.72
CA ASP A 226 -17.31 7.31 9.79
C ASP A 226 -16.24 6.61 8.92
N SER A 227 -16.61 5.61 8.10
CA SER A 227 -15.65 4.80 7.31
C SER A 227 -14.89 5.58 6.22
N THR A 228 -15.26 6.84 5.96
CA THR A 228 -14.50 7.80 5.16
C THR A 228 -13.61 8.68 6.05
N ASP A 229 -14.15 9.18 7.16
CA ASP A 229 -13.41 10.00 8.13
C ASP A 229 -12.19 9.24 8.70
N GLN A 230 -12.33 7.95 9.01
CA GLN A 230 -11.21 7.08 9.44
C GLN A 230 -10.03 7.09 8.45
N ILE A 231 -10.31 7.15 7.13
CA ILE A 231 -9.26 7.21 6.08
C ILE A 231 -8.52 8.55 6.17
N HIS A 232 -9.27 9.65 6.31
CA HIS A 232 -8.70 11.00 6.41
C HIS A 232 -7.92 11.20 7.72
N GLN A 233 -8.40 10.64 8.84
CA GLN A 233 -7.73 10.68 10.16
C GLN A 233 -6.34 10.04 10.12
N HIS A 234 -6.15 8.97 9.34
CA HIS A 234 -4.83 8.34 9.12
C HIS A 234 -3.95 9.05 8.06
N GLY A 235 -4.38 10.20 7.53
CA GLY A 235 -3.68 10.92 6.47
C GLY A 235 -3.62 10.17 5.14
N LEU A 236 -4.51 9.20 4.94
CA LEU A 236 -4.68 8.49 3.68
C LEU A 236 -5.61 9.28 2.75
N ARG A 237 -5.54 8.97 1.46
CA ARG A 237 -6.42 9.54 0.44
C ARG A 237 -7.09 8.45 -0.36
N ASP A 238 -8.38 8.60 -0.61
CA ASP A 238 -9.21 7.73 -1.44
C ASP A 238 -9.59 8.46 -2.76
N PRO A 239 -9.00 8.10 -3.92
CA PRO A 239 -9.38 8.69 -5.20
C PRO A 239 -10.73 8.21 -5.75
N GLY A 240 -11.36 7.21 -5.12
CA GLY A 240 -12.70 6.71 -5.43
C GLY A 240 -13.78 7.25 -4.50
N GLU A 241 -13.45 8.17 -3.59
CA GLU A 241 -14.40 8.90 -2.76
C GLU A 241 -15.32 9.77 -3.64
N PRO A 242 -16.66 9.73 -3.44
CA PRO A 242 -17.58 10.62 -4.11
C PRO A 242 -17.23 12.10 -3.86
N SER A 243 -17.43 12.94 -4.88
CA SER A 243 -17.26 14.39 -4.78
C SER A 243 -18.58 15.10 -5.05
N GLU A 244 -18.66 16.42 -4.84
CA GLU A 244 -19.82 17.24 -5.24
C GLU A 244 -20.17 17.13 -6.74
N LEU A 245 -19.24 16.63 -7.57
CA LEU A 245 -19.45 16.39 -9.00
C LEU A 245 -19.96 14.97 -9.32
N THR A 246 -20.00 14.06 -8.34
CA THR A 246 -20.53 12.70 -8.48
C THR A 246 -22.05 12.77 -8.60
N ARG A 247 -22.57 12.51 -9.80
CA ARG A 247 -24.02 12.64 -10.09
C ARG A 247 -24.88 11.53 -9.50
N ASN A 248 -24.29 10.36 -9.26
CA ASN A 248 -24.96 9.18 -8.75
C ASN A 248 -23.97 8.35 -7.93
N GLU A 249 -24.16 8.32 -6.62
CA GLU A 249 -23.28 7.58 -5.70
C GLU A 249 -23.29 6.07 -5.98
N GLN A 250 -24.39 5.53 -6.53
CA GLN A 250 -24.48 4.12 -6.91
C GLN A 250 -23.48 3.73 -8.01
N GLU A 251 -23.00 4.68 -8.82
CA GLU A 251 -21.92 4.44 -9.79
C GLU A 251 -20.57 4.15 -9.10
N THR A 252 -20.44 4.48 -7.82
CA THR A 252 -19.26 4.18 -6.99
C THR A 252 -19.41 2.90 -6.16
N HIS A 253 -20.60 2.28 -6.15
CA HIS A 253 -20.84 1.07 -5.38
C HIS A 253 -20.09 -0.12 -6.00
N THR A 254 -19.49 -0.93 -5.13
CA THR A 254 -18.72 -2.12 -5.49
C THR A 254 -19.44 -3.41 -5.10
N TRP A 255 -20.54 -3.31 -4.34
CA TRP A 255 -21.26 -4.46 -3.80
C TRP A 255 -22.79 -4.36 -3.99
N GLY A 256 -23.47 -5.51 -3.98
CA GLY A 256 -24.93 -5.62 -3.81
C GLY A 256 -25.80 -5.63 -5.07
N PHE A 257 -25.23 -5.39 -6.27
CA PHE A 257 -26.00 -5.31 -7.53
C PHE A 257 -26.71 -6.61 -7.94
N HIS A 258 -26.25 -7.75 -7.40
CA HIS A 258 -26.81 -9.08 -7.65
C HIS A 258 -27.42 -9.71 -6.39
N GLU A 259 -27.59 -8.92 -5.32
CA GLU A 259 -28.13 -9.40 -4.05
C GLU A 259 -29.63 -9.75 -4.19
N LYS A 260 -30.01 -10.88 -3.60
CA LYS A 260 -31.40 -11.39 -3.61
C LYS A 260 -32.27 -10.74 -2.54
N LYS A 261 -31.66 -10.10 -1.54
CA LYS A 261 -32.31 -9.34 -0.47
C LYS A 261 -31.85 -7.86 -0.40
N PRO A 262 -32.08 -7.05 -1.44
CA PRO A 262 -31.59 -5.66 -1.49
C PRO A 262 -32.17 -4.74 -0.38
N SER A 263 -33.24 -5.17 0.31
CA SER A 263 -33.80 -4.48 1.47
C SER A 263 -33.10 -4.80 2.80
N GLU A 264 -32.42 -5.94 2.89
CA GLU A 264 -31.65 -6.38 4.06
C GLU A 264 -30.17 -5.96 3.90
N PHE A 265 -29.66 -6.04 2.68
CA PHE A 265 -28.31 -5.62 2.31
C PHE A 265 -28.36 -4.73 1.05
N PRO A 266 -28.38 -3.39 1.21
CA PRO A 266 -28.38 -2.47 0.07
C PRO A 266 -27.02 -2.48 -0.64
N THR A 267 -26.99 -1.97 -1.88
CA THR A 267 -25.73 -1.74 -2.59
C THR A 267 -24.86 -0.73 -1.86
N GLY A 268 -23.54 -0.89 -1.89
CA GLY A 268 -22.59 0.02 -1.24
C GLY A 268 -21.17 -0.05 -1.82
N ARG A 269 -20.32 0.90 -1.44
CA ARG A 269 -18.89 0.97 -1.81
C ARG A 269 -18.03 0.33 -0.72
N LEU A 270 -18.05 -1.00 -0.66
CA LEU A 270 -17.31 -1.76 0.36
C LEU A 270 -15.82 -1.81 0.07
N ASP A 271 -15.45 -1.89 -1.21
CA ASP A 271 -14.05 -1.96 -1.63
C ASP A 271 -13.47 -0.57 -1.82
N LYS A 272 -12.24 -0.39 -1.33
CA LYS A 272 -11.48 0.84 -1.48
C LYS A 272 -10.06 0.52 -1.93
N ILE A 273 -9.43 1.48 -2.60
CA ILE A 273 -7.97 1.51 -2.75
C ILE A 273 -7.55 2.91 -2.32
N VAL A 274 -6.91 2.99 -1.17
CA VAL A 274 -6.43 4.22 -0.54
C VAL A 274 -4.92 4.23 -0.53
N TYR A 275 -4.30 5.40 -0.48
CA TYR A 275 -2.85 5.53 -0.46
C TYR A 275 -2.40 6.64 0.45
N ARG A 276 -1.16 6.54 0.95
CA ARG A 276 -0.51 7.64 1.66
C ARG A 276 0.15 8.60 0.64
N PRO A 277 -0.28 9.87 0.57
CA PRO A 277 0.32 10.83 -0.36
C PRO A 277 1.77 11.15 0.03
N ARG A 278 2.73 10.97 -0.87
CA ARG A 278 4.14 11.35 -0.62
C ARG A 278 4.90 11.66 -1.93
N GLY A 279 5.48 12.85 -2.01
CA GLY A 279 6.27 13.27 -3.17
C GLY A 279 5.43 13.30 -4.47
N GLU A 280 5.90 12.63 -5.51
CA GLU A 280 5.23 12.54 -6.81
C GLU A 280 4.18 11.42 -6.89
N VAL A 281 4.04 10.64 -5.83
CA VAL A 281 3.22 9.42 -5.83
C VAL A 281 1.74 9.78 -5.81
N SER A 282 1.01 9.32 -6.81
CA SER A 282 -0.43 9.52 -6.93
C SER A 282 -1.15 8.25 -7.38
N LEU A 283 -2.34 8.01 -6.84
CA LEU A 283 -3.28 7.01 -7.30
C LEU A 283 -4.38 7.71 -8.11
N GLN A 284 -4.70 7.17 -9.29
CA GLN A 284 -5.80 7.68 -10.12
C GLN A 284 -7.16 7.21 -9.59
N THR A 285 -8.22 7.98 -9.86
CA THR A 285 -9.61 7.57 -9.59
C THR A 285 -9.87 6.20 -10.20
N PRO A 286 -10.29 5.20 -9.41
CA PRO A 286 -10.40 3.85 -9.92
C PRO A 286 -11.60 3.62 -10.83
N VAL A 287 -11.53 2.59 -11.66
CA VAL A 287 -12.67 2.12 -12.47
C VAL A 287 -13.20 0.81 -11.90
N ILE A 288 -14.52 0.73 -11.71
CA ILE A 288 -15.22 -0.49 -11.29
C ILE A 288 -15.38 -1.42 -12.49
N ILE A 289 -15.11 -2.70 -12.27
CA ILE A 289 -15.21 -3.77 -13.25
C ILE A 289 -15.81 -5.02 -12.57
N GLY A 290 -16.11 -6.07 -13.33
CA GLY A 290 -16.70 -7.31 -12.80
C GLY A 290 -18.22 -7.34 -12.80
N GLN A 291 -18.91 -6.21 -13.01
CA GLN A 291 -20.38 -6.15 -13.05
C GLN A 291 -20.99 -7.01 -14.18
N ASP A 292 -20.29 -7.17 -15.30
CA ASP A 292 -20.69 -8.05 -16.42
C ASP A 292 -20.17 -9.50 -16.30
N ALA A 293 -19.46 -9.84 -15.21
CA ALA A 293 -18.67 -11.07 -15.14
C ALA A 293 -19.51 -12.29 -14.70
N LYS A 294 -19.34 -13.40 -15.43
CA LYS A 294 -20.06 -14.66 -15.22
C LYS A 294 -19.12 -15.85 -15.33
N ALA A 295 -19.42 -16.92 -14.62
CA ALA A 295 -18.88 -18.24 -14.90
C ALA A 295 -19.57 -18.85 -16.15
N ASP A 296 -18.98 -19.88 -16.74
CA ASP A 296 -19.45 -20.49 -18.00
C ASP A 296 -20.89 -21.03 -17.95
N GLU A 297 -21.39 -21.39 -16.76
CA GLU A 297 -22.78 -21.83 -16.55
C GLU A 297 -23.77 -20.68 -16.30
N GLY A 298 -23.34 -19.43 -16.47
CA GLY A 298 -24.19 -18.23 -16.37
C GLY A 298 -24.33 -17.64 -14.97
N ASP A 299 -23.79 -18.29 -13.93
CA ASP A 299 -23.74 -17.75 -12.57
C ASP A 299 -22.88 -16.48 -12.52
N TRP A 300 -23.40 -15.44 -11.87
CA TRP A 300 -22.67 -14.19 -11.66
C TRP A 300 -21.46 -14.40 -10.75
N LEU A 301 -20.34 -13.80 -11.12
CA LEU A 301 -19.20 -13.69 -10.23
C LEU A 301 -19.51 -12.57 -9.23
N HIS A 302 -19.35 -12.84 -7.92
CA HIS A 302 -19.54 -11.84 -6.87
C HIS A 302 -18.74 -10.58 -7.19
N LEU A 303 -19.39 -9.43 -7.10
CA LEU A 303 -18.82 -8.15 -7.49
C LEU A 303 -18.05 -7.56 -6.32
N SER A 304 -16.84 -7.07 -6.63
CA SER A 304 -16.04 -6.18 -5.77
C SER A 304 -14.77 -5.82 -6.55
N ILE A 305 -14.71 -4.73 -7.34
CA ILE A 305 -13.42 -4.33 -7.96
C ILE A 305 -13.26 -2.82 -8.06
N VAL A 306 -12.03 -2.40 -7.80
CA VAL A 306 -11.49 -1.04 -7.91
C VAL A 306 -10.19 -1.17 -8.72
N THR A 307 -10.13 -0.66 -9.97
CA THR A 307 -8.88 -0.65 -10.78
C THR A 307 -8.23 0.73 -10.75
N GLY A 308 -7.16 0.86 -9.99
CA GLY A 308 -6.39 2.10 -9.87
C GLY A 308 -5.10 2.04 -10.68
N HIS A 309 -4.84 3.03 -11.53
CA HIS A 309 -3.50 3.26 -12.07
C HIS A 309 -2.67 4.03 -11.04
N TYR A 310 -1.66 3.37 -10.45
CA TYR A 310 -0.71 4.00 -9.55
C TYR A 310 0.41 4.62 -10.36
N ARG A 311 0.46 5.96 -10.37
CA ARG A 311 1.32 6.72 -11.28
C ARG A 311 2.10 7.76 -10.48
N LEU A 312 3.41 7.67 -10.55
CA LEU A 312 4.26 8.83 -10.27
C LEU A 312 3.90 9.92 -11.28
N ARG A 313 3.47 11.10 -10.82
CA ARG A 313 3.19 12.24 -11.69
C ARG A 313 4.26 13.29 -11.51
N LYS A 314 4.85 13.75 -12.62
CA LYS A 314 5.56 15.04 -12.60
C LYS A 314 4.59 16.11 -12.11
N LEU A 315 5.01 16.85 -11.09
CA LEU A 315 4.30 18.05 -10.65
C LEU A 315 4.53 19.16 -11.69
N THR A 316 3.78 19.10 -12.79
CA THR A 316 3.71 20.21 -13.75
C THR A 316 3.11 21.42 -13.03
N PRO A 317 3.79 22.58 -12.97
CA PRO A 317 3.16 23.79 -12.48
C PRO A 317 1.91 24.08 -13.30
N PHE A 318 0.81 24.39 -12.61
CA PHE A 318 -0.51 24.57 -13.19
C PHE A 318 -0.59 25.91 -13.93
N TRP A 319 0.02 25.96 -15.11
CA TRP A 319 -0.17 27.08 -16.03
C TRP A 319 -1.61 27.05 -16.53
N VAL A 320 -2.45 27.98 -16.04
CA VAL A 320 -3.73 28.29 -16.66
C VAL A 320 -3.44 28.83 -18.05
N ARG A 321 -3.45 27.94 -19.04
CA ARG A 321 -3.27 28.28 -20.45
C ARG A 321 -4.57 28.89 -20.94
N LEU A 322 -4.73 30.20 -20.71
CA LEU A 322 -5.80 30.99 -21.30
C LEU A 322 -5.89 30.68 -22.81
N PRO A 323 -7.07 30.36 -23.36
CA PRO A 323 -7.20 30.06 -24.78
C PRO A 323 -6.83 31.26 -25.66
N GLN A 324 -5.62 31.21 -26.24
CA GLN A 324 -5.28 32.08 -27.35
C GLN A 324 -6.04 31.65 -28.59
N HIS A 325 -7.30 32.08 -28.77
CA HIS A 325 -7.96 32.20 -30.07
C HIS A 325 -9.23 33.07 -29.97
N PHE A 326 -9.06 34.39 -29.96
CA PHE A 326 -10.07 35.32 -30.49
C PHE A 326 -9.36 36.40 -31.29
N PHE A 327 -9.40 36.27 -32.61
CA PHE A 327 -9.08 37.37 -33.52
C PHE A 327 -10.20 38.41 -33.42
N PHE A 328 -9.87 39.63 -33.04
CA PHE A 328 -10.71 40.80 -33.30
C PHE A 328 -9.98 41.72 -34.28
N HIS A 329 -10.59 41.95 -35.43
CA HIS A 329 -10.39 43.19 -36.18
C HIS A 329 -11.42 44.22 -35.68
N PRO A 330 -11.06 45.51 -35.54
CA PRO A 330 -11.99 46.56 -35.20
C PRO A 330 -12.89 46.88 -36.42
N PRO A 331 -14.14 47.33 -36.21
CA PRO A 331 -14.33 48.78 -36.12
C PRO A 331 -15.36 49.28 -35.08
N THR A 332 -15.00 50.39 -34.44
CA THR A 332 -15.76 51.64 -34.23
C THR A 332 -17.27 51.63 -33.86
N THR A 333 -17.58 52.49 -32.86
CA THR A 333 -18.82 53.31 -32.68
C THR A 333 -19.81 52.96 -31.54
N THR A 334 -19.47 53.45 -30.33
CA THR A 334 -20.27 54.33 -29.43
C THR A 334 -21.71 54.00 -28.94
N VAL A 335 -21.91 54.28 -27.62
CA VAL A 335 -23.16 54.58 -26.84
C VAL A 335 -24.12 53.41 -26.48
N LEU A 336 -24.17 53.02 -25.20
CA LEU A 336 -25.20 53.48 -24.23
C LEU A 336 -24.92 53.02 -22.78
N PHE A 337 -25.24 53.89 -21.80
CA PHE A 337 -25.17 53.64 -20.36
C PHE A 337 -26.51 53.12 -19.80
N VAL A 338 -26.51 52.18 -18.84
CA VAL A 338 -27.43 52.17 -17.67
C VAL A 338 -26.71 51.57 -16.44
N ASN A 339 -27.05 52.07 -15.25
CA ASN A 339 -26.46 51.76 -13.93
C ASN A 339 -27.10 50.56 -13.20
N MET A 340 -26.33 49.89 -12.33
CA MET A 340 -26.48 49.86 -10.84
C MET A 340 -25.43 48.87 -10.24
N LYS A 341 -24.55 49.26 -9.31
CA LYS A 341 -24.74 49.37 -7.84
C LYS A 341 -25.38 48.10 -7.22
N ALA A 342 -24.88 47.51 -6.13
CA ALA A 342 -23.64 47.59 -5.35
C ALA A 342 -23.67 46.45 -4.31
N VAL A 343 -22.56 46.18 -3.60
CA VAL A 343 -22.45 45.96 -2.13
C VAL A 343 -21.09 45.29 -1.81
N ILE A 344 -20.32 45.95 -0.96
CA ILE A 344 -19.19 45.39 -0.22
C ILE A 344 -19.59 45.46 1.25
N ILE A 345 -19.60 44.33 1.97
CA ILE A 345 -19.45 44.31 3.43
C ILE A 345 -18.56 43.11 3.79
N ALA A 346 -17.50 43.37 4.54
CA ALA A 346 -16.68 42.35 5.18
C ALA A 346 -17.16 42.11 6.62
N SER A 347 -16.99 40.89 7.13
CA SER A 347 -17.00 40.61 8.57
C SER A 347 -16.11 39.41 8.85
N ALA A 348 -15.17 39.58 9.77
CA ALA A 348 -14.30 38.55 10.33
C ALA A 348 -14.57 38.45 11.85
N VAL A 349 -13.78 37.61 12.55
CA VAL A 349 -13.86 37.25 13.99
C VAL A 349 -14.83 36.09 14.28
N ALA A 350 -14.56 35.07 15.11
CA ALA A 350 -13.35 34.27 15.46
C ALA A 350 -13.75 33.20 16.54
N LEU A 351 -12.80 32.34 16.95
CA LEU A 351 -12.79 31.36 18.09
C LEU A 351 -13.09 29.90 17.69
N LEU A 352 -12.09 28.99 17.64
CA LEU A 352 -11.45 28.20 18.73
C LEU A 352 -12.34 27.01 19.20
N SER A 353 -11.87 25.75 19.40
CA SER A 353 -10.51 25.19 19.55
C SER A 353 -10.45 23.69 19.15
N GLY A 354 -9.27 23.12 18.85
CA GLY A 354 -9.06 21.67 18.74
C GLY A 354 -7.69 21.26 18.16
N ALA A 355 -6.69 21.05 19.02
CA ALA A 355 -5.36 20.49 18.69
C ALA A 355 -5.15 19.22 19.57
N TYR A 356 -4.24 18.27 19.33
CA TYR A 356 -2.87 18.25 18.77
C TYR A 356 -2.64 16.88 18.05
N ALA A 357 -1.54 16.55 17.35
CA ALA A 357 -0.21 17.14 17.24
C ALA A 357 0.35 17.04 15.81
N GLN A 358 1.29 17.92 15.46
CA GLN A 358 2.03 17.93 14.19
C GLN A 358 3.53 18.06 14.48
N ASP A 359 4.36 17.29 13.79
CA ASP A 359 5.81 17.50 13.77
C ASP A 359 6.14 18.85 13.11
N PHE A 360 7.03 19.61 13.74
CA PHE A 360 7.33 20.99 13.35
C PHE A 360 8.27 21.03 12.13
N SER A 361 7.70 21.06 10.93
CA SER A 361 8.42 21.31 9.67
C SER A 361 8.00 22.64 9.04
N ILE A 362 8.90 23.63 9.01
CA ILE A 362 8.68 24.90 8.31
C ILE A 362 8.69 24.63 6.79
N ASN A 363 7.50 24.58 6.18
CA ASN A 363 7.33 24.45 4.74
C ASN A 363 6.93 25.78 4.07
N THR A 364 7.66 26.14 3.01
CA THR A 364 7.33 27.14 1.96
C THR A 364 7.26 28.63 2.37
N PRO A 365 7.73 29.57 1.50
CA PRO A 365 7.25 29.79 0.12
C PRO A 365 8.20 29.35 -1.02
N PRO A 366 7.76 29.38 -2.29
CA PRO A 366 8.53 28.87 -3.44
C PRO A 366 9.62 29.84 -3.95
N LEU A 367 10.48 29.32 -4.84
CA LEU A 367 11.65 29.98 -5.43
C LEU A 367 12.77 30.35 -4.43
N LEU A 368 13.61 29.35 -4.15
CA LEU A 368 15.02 29.50 -4.43
C LEU A 368 15.24 29.13 -5.91
N SER A 369 15.70 30.09 -6.71
CA SER A 369 16.14 29.89 -8.09
C SER A 369 17.30 28.90 -8.14
N ASN A 370 17.35 28.04 -9.17
CA ASN A 370 18.39 27.03 -9.46
C ASN A 370 19.80 27.42 -9.01
N GLY A 371 20.12 27.16 -7.74
CA GLY A 371 21.31 27.68 -7.09
C GLY A 371 21.62 26.82 -5.88
N ARG A 372 22.90 26.46 -5.76
CA ARG A 372 23.44 25.76 -4.59
C ARG A 372 23.34 26.72 -3.40
N VAL A 373 22.77 26.27 -2.28
CA VAL A 373 22.76 27.05 -1.04
C VAL A 373 24.21 27.21 -0.58
N GLU A 374 24.74 28.42 -0.65
CA GLU A 374 26.06 28.74 -0.14
C GLU A 374 25.96 29.04 1.36
N LEU A 375 26.67 28.24 2.14
CA LEU A 375 26.86 28.46 3.57
C LEU A 375 27.97 29.50 3.76
N PRO A 376 27.92 30.34 4.81
CA PRO A 376 26.98 30.29 5.93
C PRO A 376 25.64 31.02 5.69
N LEU A 377 24.63 30.64 6.48
CA LEU A 377 23.30 31.28 6.53
C LEU A 377 23.05 31.89 7.92
N THR A 378 22.48 33.10 7.99
CA THR A 378 22.02 33.69 9.25
C THR A 378 20.55 33.39 9.47
N PHE A 379 20.19 32.92 10.67
CA PHE A 379 18.82 32.57 11.04
C PHE A 379 18.28 33.58 12.05
N CYS A 380 17.10 34.16 11.79
CA CYS A 380 16.43 35.11 12.68
C CYS A 380 14.96 34.74 12.89
N VAL A 381 14.40 35.18 14.01
CA VAL A 381 12.97 35.10 14.34
C VAL A 381 12.42 36.53 14.38
N TYR A 382 11.20 36.77 13.91
CA TYR A 382 10.52 38.07 13.94
C TYR A 382 9.12 37.97 14.53
N ASN A 383 8.58 39.09 15.02
CA ASN A 383 7.21 39.15 15.54
C ASN A 383 6.20 39.25 14.38
N ALA A 384 5.18 38.39 14.34
CA ALA A 384 4.25 38.32 13.21
C ALA A 384 3.48 39.64 12.95
N GLY A 385 3.25 40.45 13.99
CA GLY A 385 2.64 41.78 13.88
C GLY A 385 3.58 42.91 13.42
N ASN A 386 4.89 42.67 13.34
CA ASN A 386 5.88 43.61 12.82
C ASN A 386 7.06 42.85 12.19
N PRO A 387 6.97 42.45 10.90
CA PRO A 387 7.97 41.60 10.25
C PRO A 387 9.35 42.25 10.05
N SER A 388 9.46 43.57 10.28
CA SER A 388 10.74 44.29 10.28
C SER A 388 11.42 44.33 11.65
N ALA A 389 10.77 43.83 12.71
CA ALA A 389 11.31 43.76 14.06
C ALA A 389 11.73 42.32 14.40
N THR A 390 13.04 42.07 14.36
CA THR A 390 13.66 40.85 14.86
C THR A 390 13.26 40.64 16.33
N ALA A 391 12.64 39.50 16.60
CA ALA A 391 12.28 39.03 17.93
C ALA A 391 13.45 38.29 18.58
N GLU A 392 14.22 37.53 17.79
CA GLU A 392 15.41 36.82 18.25
C GLU A 392 16.41 36.66 17.08
N ASP A 393 17.70 36.75 17.35
CA ASP A 393 18.75 36.43 16.36
C ASP A 393 19.41 35.09 16.77
N LEU A 394 19.29 34.08 15.90
CA LEU A 394 19.85 32.75 16.11
C LEU A 394 21.27 32.64 15.51
N GLY A 395 21.78 33.74 14.97
CA GLY A 395 23.15 33.88 14.50
C GLY A 395 23.44 33.15 13.19
N GLN A 396 24.72 33.18 12.83
CA GLN A 396 25.23 32.63 11.59
C GLN A 396 25.59 31.14 11.74
N GLN A 397 25.01 30.31 10.89
CA GLN A 397 25.10 28.86 10.91
C GLN A 397 25.82 28.32 9.67
N ASN A 398 26.74 27.39 9.89
CA ASN A 398 27.47 26.66 8.84
C ASN A 398 26.76 25.35 8.45
N THR A 399 25.47 25.24 8.74
CA THR A 399 24.62 24.07 8.46
C THR A 399 23.28 24.51 7.87
N THR A 400 22.63 23.61 7.14
CA THR A 400 21.26 23.81 6.64
C THR A 400 20.18 23.40 7.66
N SER A 401 20.56 23.19 8.92
CA SER A 401 19.66 22.77 10.00
C SER A 401 20.18 23.26 11.35
N PHE A 402 19.30 23.88 12.13
CA PHE A 402 19.56 24.40 13.47
C PHE A 402 18.37 24.09 14.38
N THR A 403 18.65 23.57 15.57
CA THR A 403 17.65 23.34 16.62
C THR A 403 17.71 24.49 17.61
N TRP A 404 16.69 25.34 17.63
CA TRP A 404 16.56 26.47 18.55
C TRP A 404 15.88 26.04 19.86
N GLN A 405 16.45 26.43 21.00
CA GLN A 405 15.77 26.37 22.29
C GLN A 405 14.88 27.60 22.43
N VAL A 406 13.59 27.43 22.20
CA VAL A 406 12.59 28.51 22.18
C VAL A 406 12.55 29.25 23.52
N ASN A 407 13.03 30.50 23.50
CA ASN A 407 13.08 31.43 24.63
C ASN A 407 11.95 32.48 24.60
N ILE A 408 11.00 32.35 23.67
CA ILE A 408 9.79 33.17 23.54
C ILE A 408 8.59 32.46 24.21
N ALA A 409 7.70 33.20 24.84
CA ALA A 409 6.55 32.64 25.55
C ALA A 409 5.50 32.02 24.61
N ALA A 410 4.83 30.96 25.10
CA ALA A 410 3.75 30.29 24.39
C ALA A 410 2.57 31.24 24.07
N GLY A 411 1.90 30.98 22.95
CA GLY A 411 0.82 31.81 22.42
C GLY A 411 1.28 33.04 21.63
N GLN A 412 2.58 33.40 21.65
CA GLN A 412 3.11 34.45 20.78
C GLN A 412 3.20 33.95 19.33
N SER A 413 2.87 34.83 18.38
CA SER A 413 2.94 34.54 16.94
C SER A 413 4.23 35.12 16.35
N VAL A 414 5.10 34.24 15.87
CA VAL A 414 6.41 34.59 15.32
C VAL A 414 6.55 34.06 13.90
N GLY A 415 7.54 34.51 13.15
CA GLY A 415 7.98 33.79 11.96
C GLY A 415 9.50 33.78 11.84
N PHE A 416 10.00 33.08 10.83
CA PHE A 416 11.42 32.78 10.66
C PHE A 416 11.95 33.40 9.38
N ASN A 417 13.12 34.03 9.50
CA ASN A 417 13.89 34.57 8.40
C ASN A 417 15.21 33.81 8.26
N ILE A 418 15.61 33.54 7.03
CA ILE A 418 16.95 33.06 6.67
C ILE A 418 17.56 34.11 5.75
N VAL A 419 18.77 34.56 6.07
CA VAL A 419 19.55 35.50 5.27
C VAL A 419 20.80 34.78 4.75
N ASP A 420 21.06 34.85 3.44
CA ASP A 420 22.27 34.27 2.85
C ASP A 420 23.49 35.21 2.92
N ASN A 421 24.64 34.70 2.50
CA ASN A 421 25.91 35.43 2.46
C ASN A 421 25.90 36.66 1.50
N THR A 422 24.89 36.80 0.63
CA THR A 422 24.68 37.97 -0.24
C THR A 422 23.76 39.02 0.39
N GLY A 423 23.15 38.71 1.54
CA GLY A 423 22.16 39.55 2.22
C GLY A 423 20.72 39.33 1.73
N ALA A 424 20.45 38.30 0.92
CA ALA A 424 19.10 38.02 0.46
C ALA A 424 18.29 37.27 1.54
N THR A 425 17.17 37.84 1.94
CA THR A 425 16.29 37.28 2.99
C THR A 425 15.15 36.45 2.40
N LYS A 426 14.85 35.32 3.03
CA LYS A 426 13.64 34.50 2.80
C LYS A 426 12.89 34.32 4.12
N GLN A 427 11.56 34.34 4.06
CA GLN A 427 10.68 34.52 5.21
C GLN A 427 9.54 33.48 5.21
N SER A 428 9.22 32.92 6.37
CA SER A 428 8.12 31.96 6.55
C SER A 428 6.75 32.64 6.70
N ALA A 429 5.68 31.84 6.74
CA ALA A 429 4.43 32.28 7.35
C ALA A 429 4.59 32.42 8.88
N ALA A 430 3.64 33.10 9.54
CA ALA A 430 3.60 33.20 10.99
C ALA A 430 3.12 31.88 11.63
N VAL A 431 3.71 31.54 12.78
CA VAL A 431 3.46 30.32 13.56
C VAL A 431 3.38 30.68 15.04
N ALA A 432 2.40 30.11 15.75
CA ALA A 432 2.26 30.30 17.19
C ALA A 432 3.22 29.39 17.98
N ILE A 433 3.96 29.97 18.94
CA ILE A 433 4.78 29.20 19.88
C ILE A 433 3.87 28.34 20.76
N GLN A 434 4.15 27.04 20.81
CA GLN A 434 3.40 26.07 21.60
C GLN A 434 3.90 26.01 23.04
N ASN A 435 3.10 25.45 23.94
CA ASN A 435 3.50 25.30 25.34
C ASN A 435 4.59 24.24 25.49
N GLY A 436 5.68 24.59 26.17
CA GLY A 436 6.80 23.69 26.44
C GLY A 436 6.63 22.91 27.74
N SER A 437 7.46 21.87 27.93
CA SER A 437 7.55 21.13 29.20
C SER A 437 8.21 21.94 30.34
N SER A 438 8.81 23.08 30.03
CA SER A 438 9.40 24.02 30.99
C SER A 438 9.40 25.45 30.45
N SER A 439 9.29 26.44 31.34
CA SER A 439 9.39 27.88 31.02
C SER A 439 10.76 28.49 31.35
N SER A 440 11.74 27.70 31.81
CA SER A 440 13.03 28.18 32.34
C SER A 440 13.93 28.87 31.32
N CYS A 441 13.70 28.66 30.03
CA CYS A 441 14.40 29.35 28.93
C CYS A 441 13.73 30.67 28.51
N ILE A 442 12.53 30.99 29.00
CA ILE A 442 11.81 32.21 28.57
C ILE A 442 12.57 33.46 29.04
N GLY A 443 12.83 34.38 28.12
CA GLY A 443 13.56 35.63 28.39
C GLY A 443 15.07 35.46 28.62
N GLN A 444 15.62 34.26 28.44
CA GLN A 444 17.07 34.05 28.31
C GLN A 444 17.51 34.41 26.89
N SER A 445 18.82 34.56 26.66
CA SER A 445 19.37 34.75 25.30
C SER A 445 19.14 33.52 24.42
N ALA A 446 19.06 33.71 23.09
CA ALA A 446 19.03 32.60 22.14
C ALA A 446 20.13 31.56 22.41
N SER A 447 19.72 30.30 22.35
CA SER A 447 20.62 29.15 22.37
C SER A 447 20.05 28.03 21.51
N GLY A 448 20.91 27.10 21.09
CA GLY A 448 20.54 26.04 20.17
C GLY A 448 21.76 25.26 19.70
N SER A 449 21.57 24.36 18.74
CA SER A 449 22.66 23.53 18.21
C SER A 449 22.48 23.24 16.72
N ALA A 450 23.59 23.29 15.99
CA ALA A 450 23.66 22.92 14.59
C ALA A 450 23.66 21.39 14.44
N GLY A 451 22.86 20.85 13.51
CA GLY A 451 22.78 19.40 13.27
C GLY A 451 24.09 18.85 12.68
N THR A 452 24.66 17.82 13.32
CA THR A 452 25.87 17.13 12.83
C THR A 452 25.49 15.91 11.98
N ALA A 453 26.09 15.75 10.80
CA ALA A 453 25.91 14.55 9.98
C ALA A 453 26.64 13.33 10.61
N ALA A 454 26.00 12.17 10.59
CA ALA A 454 26.56 10.93 11.15
C ALA A 454 27.80 10.43 10.36
N PRO A 455 28.83 9.90 11.03
CA PRO A 455 30.07 9.48 10.37
C PRO A 455 29.94 8.13 9.65
N THR A 456 30.64 8.00 8.52
CA THR A 456 30.77 6.75 7.76
C THR A 456 31.97 5.93 8.24
N SER A 457 31.77 4.63 8.49
CA SER A 457 32.85 3.73 8.93
C SER A 457 33.87 3.49 7.82
N ALA A 458 35.14 3.81 8.09
CA ALA A 458 36.24 3.63 7.15
C ALA A 458 36.89 2.24 7.25
N SER A 459 37.33 1.72 6.11
CA SER A 459 38.18 0.54 5.99
C SER A 459 39.61 0.82 6.47
N SER A 460 40.24 -0.15 7.14
CA SER A 460 41.68 -0.14 7.38
C SER A 460 42.35 -1.36 6.73
N GLY A 461 43.46 -1.12 6.03
CA GLY A 461 44.36 -2.13 5.51
C GLY A 461 45.80 -1.75 5.83
N GLY A 462 46.63 -2.74 6.12
CA GLY A 462 48.05 -2.56 6.43
C GLY A 462 48.79 -3.88 6.27
N SER A 463 49.96 -3.85 5.62
CA SER A 463 50.75 -5.02 5.23
C SER A 463 52.19 -4.93 5.73
N THR A 464 52.92 -6.06 5.69
CA THR A 464 54.40 -6.23 5.89
C THR A 464 54.91 -6.24 7.35
N ALA A 465 55.92 -7.03 7.76
CA ALA A 465 56.64 -8.18 7.14
C ALA A 465 57.51 -8.97 8.17
N ALA A 466 58.12 -10.09 7.71
CA ALA A 466 59.24 -10.89 8.30
C ALA A 466 58.92 -11.76 9.55
N ALA A 467 59.41 -13.01 9.73
CA ALA A 467 60.68 -13.61 9.32
C ALA A 467 60.67 -15.19 9.29
N SER A 468 61.81 -15.77 8.90
CA SER A 468 62.31 -17.18 8.90
C SER A 468 61.83 -18.11 10.03
N GLY A 469 61.89 -19.46 9.96
CA GLY A 469 62.37 -20.42 8.95
C GLY A 469 62.82 -21.77 9.60
N SER A 470 62.97 -22.85 8.82
CA SER A 470 63.47 -24.21 9.22
C SER A 470 62.53 -25.08 10.10
N THR A 471 62.52 -26.44 10.12
CA THR A 471 63.00 -27.51 9.20
C THR A 471 62.35 -28.87 9.59
N ALA A 472 62.44 -29.87 8.69
CA ALA A 472 62.27 -31.33 8.89
C ALA A 472 60.84 -31.88 9.13
N ALA A 473 60.54 -33.18 8.89
CA ALA A 473 60.93 -34.17 7.87
C ALA A 473 60.21 -35.51 8.17
N SER A 474 60.08 -36.42 7.18
CA SER A 474 59.76 -37.86 7.33
C SER A 474 58.32 -38.23 7.79
N THR A 475 57.68 -39.34 7.41
CA THR A 475 57.95 -40.39 6.38
C THR A 475 56.69 -41.23 6.07
N THR A 476 56.63 -41.81 4.86
CA THR A 476 56.02 -43.11 4.45
C THR A 476 54.56 -43.47 4.79
N GLY A 477 53.82 -43.91 3.76
CA GLY A 477 52.63 -44.77 3.87
C GLY A 477 51.94 -44.97 2.51
N ALA A 478 52.06 -46.15 1.89
CA ALA A 478 51.57 -46.43 0.54
C ALA A 478 50.65 -47.66 0.47
N GLY A 479 49.81 -47.72 -0.57
CA GLY A 479 48.97 -48.88 -0.91
C GLY A 479 47.54 -48.82 -0.34
N SER A 480 46.51 -49.40 -0.98
CA SER A 480 46.46 -50.12 -2.26
C SER A 480 45.05 -50.09 -2.87
N SER A 481 44.97 -50.45 -4.15
CA SER A 481 43.77 -50.64 -4.98
C SER A 481 42.77 -51.70 -4.47
N SER A 482 41.48 -51.53 -4.81
CA SER A 482 40.77 -52.59 -5.58
C SER A 482 39.46 -52.11 -6.22
N THR A 483 39.28 -52.45 -7.49
CA THR A 483 38.09 -52.23 -8.33
C THR A 483 37.13 -53.42 -8.24
N SER A 484 35.81 -53.19 -8.39
CA SER A 484 34.91 -54.22 -8.97
C SER A 484 33.65 -53.62 -9.59
N LYS A 485 33.45 -53.84 -10.90
CA LYS A 485 32.18 -53.64 -11.64
C LYS A 485 31.62 -55.01 -12.03
N SER A 486 30.29 -55.16 -12.01
CA SER A 486 29.44 -56.01 -12.91
C SER A 486 28.08 -56.28 -12.23
N GLY A 487 26.93 -56.40 -12.91
CA GLY A 487 26.58 -56.15 -14.30
C GLY A 487 25.30 -56.91 -14.72
N SER A 488 24.53 -56.38 -15.70
CA SER A 488 23.47 -57.08 -16.50
C SER A 488 22.25 -57.73 -15.78
N SER A 489 21.06 -57.91 -16.36
CA SER A 489 20.48 -57.52 -17.67
C SER A 489 18.93 -57.62 -17.70
N SER A 490 18.33 -57.00 -18.73
CA SER A 490 16.93 -56.96 -19.20
C SER A 490 16.15 -58.26 -19.43
N THR A 491 14.80 -58.20 -19.39
CA THR A 491 13.81 -58.45 -20.49
C THR A 491 12.35 -58.23 -20.00
N SER A 492 11.53 -57.33 -20.58
CA SER A 492 10.42 -57.53 -21.58
C SER A 492 9.42 -58.68 -21.26
N SER A 493 8.09 -58.49 -21.29
CA SER A 493 7.26 -58.30 -22.51
C SER A 493 5.82 -57.75 -22.26
N ALA A 494 5.15 -57.27 -23.32
CA ALA A 494 3.70 -56.92 -23.40
C ALA A 494 2.82 -58.19 -23.62
N ALA A 495 1.49 -58.24 -23.89
CA ALA A 495 0.43 -57.34 -24.41
C ALA A 495 -0.97 -58.05 -24.21
N ALA A 496 -2.18 -57.55 -24.53
CA ALA A 496 -2.85 -56.23 -24.56
C ALA A 496 -4.37 -56.41 -24.94
N SER A 497 -5.25 -55.41 -24.69
CA SER A 497 -6.68 -55.25 -25.13
C SER A 497 -7.70 -56.35 -24.71
N THR A 498 -9.04 -56.20 -24.69
CA THR A 498 -10.04 -55.30 -25.32
C THR A 498 -11.26 -54.96 -24.40
N THR A 499 -12.17 -54.11 -24.91
CA THR A 499 -13.43 -53.57 -24.34
C THR A 499 -14.60 -54.54 -24.10
N SER A 500 -15.50 -54.24 -23.14
CA SER A 500 -16.98 -54.36 -23.24
C SER A 500 -17.71 -53.77 -22.01
N ALA A 501 -19.04 -53.58 -22.11
CA ALA A 501 -19.81 -52.66 -21.24
C ALA A 501 -20.81 -53.32 -20.24
N SER A 502 -21.24 -52.51 -19.25
CA SER A 502 -22.55 -52.47 -18.55
C SER A 502 -23.19 -53.76 -18.00
N ASN A 503 -23.32 -53.89 -16.66
CA ASN A 503 -24.59 -53.65 -15.93
C ASN A 503 -24.57 -54.05 -14.42
N ASN A 504 -25.03 -53.11 -13.58
CA ASN A 504 -25.89 -53.19 -12.38
C ASN A 504 -25.89 -54.36 -11.36
N ASN A 505 -26.14 -53.93 -10.10
CA ASN A 505 -26.69 -54.64 -8.92
C ASN A 505 -25.77 -55.55 -8.07
N SER A 506 -25.95 -55.68 -6.74
CA SER A 506 -26.31 -54.73 -5.65
C SER A 506 -26.35 -55.46 -4.28
N ALA A 507 -25.81 -54.85 -3.22
CA ALA A 507 -26.17 -55.05 -1.78
C ALA A 507 -25.32 -54.05 -0.95
N ILE A 508 -25.85 -53.00 -0.31
CA ILE A 508 -26.70 -52.95 0.91
C ILE A 508 -25.92 -53.47 2.13
N SER A 509 -25.43 -52.62 3.05
CA SER A 509 -26.20 -51.85 4.06
C SER A 509 -25.23 -50.98 4.92
N GLN A 510 -25.60 -49.98 5.73
CA GLN A 510 -26.87 -49.28 6.01
C GLN A 510 -26.66 -47.74 5.95
N ALA A 511 -27.74 -46.99 5.78
CA ALA A 511 -27.78 -45.54 6.03
C ALA A 511 -28.52 -45.23 7.34
N ALA A 512 -28.16 -44.12 7.99
CA ALA A 512 -29.01 -43.43 8.95
C ALA A 512 -29.30 -42.03 8.40
N GLN A 513 -30.57 -41.76 8.07
CA GLN A 513 -31.05 -40.45 7.63
C GLN A 513 -31.60 -39.67 8.83
N VAL A 514 -31.23 -38.39 8.94
CA VAL A 514 -32.11 -37.36 9.55
C VAL A 514 -32.08 -36.15 8.62
N GLY A 515 -33.25 -35.59 8.32
CA GLY A 515 -33.47 -34.71 7.19
C GLY A 515 -33.20 -33.23 7.41
N VAL A 516 -33.27 -32.48 6.31
CA VAL A 516 -33.10 -31.02 6.21
C VAL A 516 -34.37 -30.28 6.65
N ALA A 517 -34.21 -29.26 7.48
CA ALA A 517 -35.11 -28.10 7.57
C ALA A 517 -34.26 -26.87 7.90
N GLY A 518 -34.36 -25.81 7.09
CA GLY A 518 -33.57 -24.59 7.26
C GLY A 518 -34.30 -23.53 8.09
N VAL A 519 -33.55 -22.73 8.85
CA VAL A 519 -34.02 -21.48 9.48
C VAL A 519 -32.92 -20.42 9.35
N VAL A 520 -33.35 -19.18 9.09
CA VAL A 520 -32.51 -17.97 9.05
C VAL A 520 -32.62 -17.25 10.39
N GLY A 521 -31.48 -16.79 10.93
CA GLY A 521 -31.43 -15.56 11.73
C GLY A 521 -31.35 -15.64 13.26
N ALA A 522 -30.92 -14.51 13.82
CA ALA A 522 -30.94 -14.06 15.21
C ALA A 522 -29.94 -14.66 16.22
N ALA A 523 -28.92 -13.88 16.57
CA ALA A 523 -28.07 -14.04 17.75
C ALA A 523 -28.31 -12.91 18.76
N ILE A 524 -29.46 -12.92 19.47
CA ILE A 524 -29.69 -12.11 20.68
C ILE A 524 -30.57 -12.89 21.66
N ILE A 525 -30.01 -13.39 22.78
CA ILE A 525 -30.67 -13.43 24.10
C ILE A 525 -29.57 -13.34 25.19
N ALA A 526 -29.42 -12.17 25.81
CA ALA A 526 -28.77 -12.03 27.12
C ALA A 526 -29.10 -10.68 27.78
N LEU A 527 -30.34 -10.50 28.25
CA LEU A 527 -30.68 -10.04 29.61
C LEU A 527 -32.19 -9.83 29.74
N LEU A 528 -32.80 -10.47 30.74
CA LEU A 528 -33.82 -9.85 31.60
C LEU A 528 -33.86 -10.62 32.92
N ALA A 529 -33.09 -10.10 33.88
CA ALA A 529 -33.34 -10.15 35.31
C ALA A 529 -33.03 -8.74 35.83
#